data_AF-A0A519V5Z6-F1
#
_entry.id   AF-A0A519V5Z6-F1
#
_cell.length_a   1.000
_cell.length_b   1.000
_cell.length_c   1.000
_cell.angle_alpha   90.00
_cell.angle_beta   90.00
_cell.angle_gamma   90.00
#
_symmetry.space_group_name_H-M   'P 1'
#
loop_
_entity.id
_entity.type
_entity.pdbx_description
1 polymer ?
#
loop_
_entity_poly.entity_id
_entity_poly.type
_entity_poly.pdbx_seq_one_letter_code
_entity_poly.pdbx_strand_id
1 'polypeptide(L)'
;MRGLVLALLFLTTIKANAQIKLTSGQYTTEDGYYTVTINFSGDKLTLIEPNTTSVYDKVEANIFRFIHPRSKTDYRIEVIDPNTIQTFKPNVNNSRFTIRRSSSDATANNEQFKRYFALAEHYKAKMISDKKDAQLWSFCAAAAMARSSMNEEGFADYASKVASSVKLIIVNKSKCPCEDAIPTAIWSAAK
;
A
#
# COMPACT_ATOMS: atom_id res chain seq x y z
N MET A 1 -66.35 2.43 40.52
CA MET A 1 -65.14 3.28 40.43
C MET A 1 -64.08 2.50 39.68
N ARG A 2 -63.63 3.01 38.53
CA ARG A 2 -62.70 2.35 37.61
C ARG A 2 -61.26 2.49 38.14
N GLY A 3 -60.58 1.36 38.34
CA GLY A 3 -59.19 1.29 38.78
C GLY A 3 -58.22 1.63 37.66
N LEU A 4 -57.30 2.53 37.97
CA LEU A 4 -56.22 3.03 37.11
C LEU A 4 -55.09 1.99 37.07
N VAL A 5 -54.76 1.42 35.90
CA VAL A 5 -53.55 0.60 35.71
C VAL A 5 -52.50 1.47 35.02
N LEU A 6 -51.49 1.87 35.78
CA LEU A 6 -50.32 2.60 35.31
C LEU A 6 -49.33 1.60 34.70
N ALA A 7 -49.21 1.55 33.38
CA ALA A 7 -48.21 0.73 32.70
C ALA A 7 -46.87 1.49 32.62
N LEU A 8 -45.86 0.99 33.33
CA LEU A 8 -44.49 1.52 33.35
C LEU A 8 -43.76 1.08 32.06
N LEU A 9 -43.60 2.00 31.10
CA LEU A 9 -42.78 1.78 29.90
C LEU A 9 -41.29 1.82 30.25
N PHE A 10 -40.65 0.66 30.31
CA PHE A 10 -39.19 0.53 30.31
C PHE A 10 -38.66 0.94 28.92
N LEU A 11 -38.20 2.19 28.77
CA LEU A 11 -37.37 2.59 27.64
C LEU A 11 -35.99 1.93 27.78
N THR A 12 -35.79 0.78 27.13
CA THR A 12 -34.46 0.23 26.91
C THR A 12 -33.81 1.00 25.76
N THR A 13 -32.88 1.90 26.09
CA THR A 13 -32.04 2.57 25.10
C THR A 13 -31.02 1.56 24.57
N ILE A 14 -31.35 0.90 23.45
CA ILE A 14 -30.39 0.08 22.72
C ILE A 14 -29.32 1.03 22.17
N LYS A 15 -28.15 1.06 22.81
CA LYS A 15 -26.96 1.66 22.22
C LYS A 15 -26.55 0.80 21.02
N ALA A 16 -27.03 1.16 19.84
CA ALA A 16 -26.48 0.65 18.59
C ALA A 16 -25.04 1.18 18.51
N ASN A 17 -24.05 0.35 18.85
CA ASN A 17 -22.66 0.66 18.53
C ASN A 17 -22.57 0.79 17.02
N ALA A 18 -22.21 1.98 16.52
CA ALA A 18 -22.02 2.21 15.11
C ALA A 18 -20.93 1.25 14.60
N GLN A 19 -21.34 0.23 13.85
CA GLN A 19 -20.42 -0.71 13.25
C GLN A 19 -19.58 0.05 12.22
N ILE A 20 -18.24 0.00 12.36
CA ILE A 20 -17.34 0.61 11.40
C ILE A 20 -17.62 0.01 10.02
N LYS A 21 -17.91 0.86 9.04
CA LYS A 21 -18.13 0.43 7.66
C LYS A 21 -16.80 -0.05 7.08
N LEU A 22 -16.71 -1.35 6.84
CA LEU A 22 -15.58 -1.96 6.15
C LEU A 22 -15.60 -1.54 4.68
N THR A 23 -14.48 -1.04 4.17
CA THR A 23 -14.39 -0.50 2.82
C THR A 23 -13.17 -1.06 2.11
N SER A 24 -13.38 -1.76 0.99
CA SER A 24 -12.27 -2.25 0.16
C SER A 24 -11.63 -1.12 -0.64
N GLY A 25 -10.36 -1.32 -1.03
CA GLY A 25 -9.63 -0.37 -1.86
C GLY A 25 -8.11 -0.50 -1.73
N GLN A 26 -7.41 0.48 -2.30
CA GLN A 26 -5.97 0.65 -2.10
C GLN A 26 -5.73 1.44 -0.82
N TYR A 27 -4.76 0.99 -0.02
CA TYR A 27 -4.31 1.63 1.19
C TYR A 27 -2.83 1.93 1.06
N THR A 28 -2.45 3.17 1.31
CA THR A 28 -1.08 3.65 1.17
C THR A 28 -0.58 4.21 2.51
N THR A 29 0.71 4.03 2.79
CA THR A 29 1.40 4.72 3.89
C THR A 29 1.35 6.24 3.70
N GLU A 30 1.46 6.99 4.80
CA GLU A 30 1.39 8.46 4.78
C GLU A 30 2.47 9.11 3.90
N ASP A 31 3.61 8.43 3.75
CA ASP A 31 4.74 8.85 2.92
C ASP A 31 4.62 8.42 1.44
N GLY A 32 3.54 7.72 1.06
CA GLY A 32 3.32 7.26 -0.32
C GLY A 32 4.13 6.03 -0.76
N TYR A 33 5.06 5.54 0.07
CA TYR A 33 6.06 4.55 -0.33
C TYR A 33 5.55 3.12 -0.45
N TYR A 34 4.46 2.78 0.23
CA TYR A 34 3.95 1.42 0.28
C TYR A 34 2.44 1.41 0.10
N THR A 35 1.97 0.74 -0.96
CA THR A 35 0.56 0.56 -1.27
C THR A 35 0.19 -0.93 -1.26
N VAL A 36 -0.94 -1.24 -0.63
CA VAL A 36 -1.55 -2.58 -0.61
C VAL A 36 -3.01 -2.50 -1.00
N THR A 37 -3.55 -3.60 -1.51
CA THR A 37 -4.99 -3.73 -1.71
C THR A 37 -5.62 -4.48 -0.57
N ILE A 38 -6.73 -3.96 -0.07
CA ILE A 38 -7.53 -4.58 0.98
C ILE A 38 -8.90 -4.92 0.41
N ASN A 39 -9.27 -6.20 0.48
CA ASN A 39 -10.57 -6.71 0.10
C ASN A 39 -11.28 -7.33 1.30
N PHE A 40 -12.37 -6.71 1.73
CA PHE A 40 -13.25 -7.25 2.77
C PHE A 40 -14.29 -8.20 2.18
N SER A 41 -14.50 -9.34 2.83
CA SER A 41 -15.56 -10.30 2.50
C SER A 41 -16.06 -10.98 3.77
N GLY A 42 -17.17 -10.49 4.33
CA GLY A 42 -17.71 -10.96 5.61
C GLY A 42 -16.68 -10.81 6.74
N ASP A 43 -16.33 -11.92 7.38
CA ASP A 43 -15.34 -12.01 8.47
C ASP A 43 -13.90 -12.21 7.97
N LYS A 44 -13.63 -11.94 6.69
CA LYS A 44 -12.29 -12.02 6.10
C LYS A 44 -11.83 -10.69 5.54
N LEU A 45 -10.53 -10.45 5.69
CA LEU A 45 -9.78 -9.37 5.05
C LEU A 45 -8.68 -10.01 4.20
N THR A 46 -8.69 -9.78 2.90
CA THR A 46 -7.60 -10.21 2.01
C THR A 46 -6.68 -9.02 1.75
N LEU A 47 -5.44 -9.12 2.21
CA LEU A 47 -4.38 -8.16 1.97
C LEU A 47 -3.56 -8.67 0.78
N ILE A 48 -3.55 -7.89 -0.30
CA ILE A 48 -2.80 -8.18 -1.51
C ILE A 48 -1.63 -7.21 -1.56
N GLU A 49 -0.46 -7.76 -1.35
CA GLU A 49 0.83 -7.14 -1.61
C GLU A 49 1.31 -7.51 -3.00
N PRO A 50 2.29 -6.80 -3.55
CA PRO A 50 2.73 -7.06 -4.91
C PRO A 50 3.23 -8.49 -5.18
N ASN A 51 3.85 -9.14 -4.18
CA ASN A 51 4.40 -10.50 -4.30
C ASN A 51 3.67 -11.55 -3.43
N THR A 52 2.71 -11.13 -2.62
CA THR A 52 2.11 -11.98 -1.59
C THR A 52 0.64 -11.65 -1.44
N THR A 53 -0.19 -12.67 -1.22
CA THR A 53 -1.58 -12.48 -0.81
C THR A 53 -1.80 -13.20 0.51
N SER A 54 -2.30 -12.47 1.49
CA SER A 54 -2.55 -12.98 2.84
C SER A 54 -4.02 -12.80 3.20
N VAL A 55 -4.65 -13.86 3.68
CA VAL A 55 -6.04 -13.83 4.15
C VAL A 55 -6.01 -13.76 5.68
N TYR A 56 -6.62 -12.71 6.21
CA TYR A 56 -6.78 -12.48 7.64
C TYR A 56 -8.20 -12.83 8.06
N ASP A 57 -8.32 -13.56 9.17
CA ASP A 57 -9.60 -13.91 9.79
C ASP A 57 -9.94 -12.91 10.88
N LYS A 58 -11.20 -12.50 10.96
CA LYS A 58 -11.69 -11.62 12.04
C LYS A 58 -11.57 -12.32 13.39
N VAL A 59 -11.02 -11.61 14.37
CA VAL A 59 -10.84 -12.11 15.75
C VAL A 59 -11.56 -11.25 16.78
N GLU A 60 -11.72 -9.96 16.52
CA GLU A 60 -12.47 -9.02 17.36
C GLU A 60 -13.21 -8.03 16.45
N ALA A 61 -14.04 -7.14 17.02
CA ALA A 61 -15.01 -6.30 16.30
C ALA A 61 -14.46 -5.68 15.00
N ASN A 62 -13.27 -5.11 15.04
CA ASN A 62 -12.57 -4.46 13.95
C ASN A 62 -11.13 -5.01 13.73
N ILE A 63 -10.77 -6.14 14.35
CA ILE A 63 -9.42 -6.70 14.28
C ILE A 63 -9.43 -8.02 13.49
N PHE A 64 -8.53 -8.09 12.52
CA PHE A 64 -8.28 -9.25 11.67
C PHE A 64 -6.86 -9.78 11.92
N ARG A 65 -6.68 -11.10 11.83
CA ARG A 65 -5.43 -11.79 12.16
C ARG A 65 -4.97 -12.72 11.06
N PHE A 66 -3.67 -12.71 10.80
CA PHE A 66 -2.96 -13.67 9.97
C PHE A 66 -1.75 -14.22 10.72
N ILE A 67 -1.58 -15.54 10.74
CA ILE A 67 -0.40 -16.20 11.30
C ILE A 67 0.46 -16.71 10.14
N HIS A 68 1.65 -16.15 9.96
CA HIS A 68 2.51 -16.56 8.86
C HIS A 68 2.97 -18.03 9.03
N PRO A 69 2.78 -18.91 8.03
CA PRO A 69 2.87 -20.35 8.22
C PRO A 69 4.28 -20.84 8.59
N ARG A 70 5.32 -20.14 8.13
CA ARG A 70 6.73 -20.52 8.38
C ARG A 70 7.28 -19.93 9.67
N SER A 71 7.16 -18.60 9.83
CA SER A 71 7.73 -17.87 10.97
C SER A 71 6.85 -17.87 12.22
N LYS A 72 5.59 -18.33 12.10
CA LYS A 72 4.56 -18.30 13.16
C LYS A 72 4.29 -16.91 13.74
N THR A 73 4.66 -15.86 13.01
CA THR A 73 4.44 -14.47 13.41
C THR A 73 2.95 -14.13 13.34
N ASP A 74 2.38 -13.59 14.42
CA ASP A 74 1.02 -13.05 14.51
C ASP A 74 1.01 -11.61 13.95
N TYR A 75 0.40 -11.44 12.78
CA TYR A 75 0.14 -10.15 12.16
C TYR A 75 -1.33 -9.79 12.34
N ARG A 76 -1.58 -8.54 12.71
CA ARG A 76 -2.93 -8.01 12.91
C ARG A 76 -3.17 -6.75 12.10
N ILE A 77 -4.43 -6.59 11.71
CA ILE A 77 -4.95 -5.39 11.08
C ILE A 77 -6.17 -4.94 11.88
N GLU A 78 -6.14 -3.72 12.39
CA GLU A 78 -7.27 -3.07 13.05
C GLU A 78 -7.86 -2.00 12.14
N VAL A 79 -9.18 -2.05 11.92
CA VAL A 79 -9.90 -1.02 11.16
C VAL A 79 -10.29 0.11 12.12
N ILE A 80 -9.68 1.28 11.96
CA ILE A 80 -9.90 2.44 12.83
C ILE A 80 -11.15 3.20 12.39
N ASP A 81 -11.28 3.40 11.08
CA ASP A 81 -12.43 4.04 10.44
C ASP A 81 -12.56 3.52 8.99
N PRO A 82 -13.59 3.90 8.21
CA PRO A 82 -13.79 3.37 6.85
C PRO A 82 -12.60 3.54 5.89
N ASN A 83 -11.72 4.52 6.13
CA ASN A 83 -10.57 4.84 5.28
C ASN A 83 -9.22 4.65 5.99
N THR A 84 -9.19 4.21 7.24
CA THR A 84 -7.94 4.09 8.01
C THR A 84 -7.84 2.71 8.66
N ILE A 85 -6.71 2.04 8.45
CA ILE A 85 -6.37 0.81 9.16
C ILE A 85 -4.99 0.93 9.80
N GLN A 86 -4.76 0.12 10.83
CA GLN A 86 -3.46 -0.04 11.47
C GLN A 86 -2.99 -1.48 11.38
N THR A 87 -1.77 -1.69 10.89
CA THR A 87 -1.10 -3.00 10.92
C THR A 87 -0.22 -3.07 12.16
N PHE A 88 -0.14 -4.24 12.81
CA PHE A 88 0.71 -4.41 14.01
C PHE A 88 1.02 -5.87 14.34
N LYS A 89 1.99 -6.06 15.25
CA LYS A 89 2.30 -7.34 15.88
C LYS A 89 2.02 -7.21 17.38
N PRO A 90 1.09 -7.98 17.97
CA PRO A 90 0.60 -7.75 19.34
C PRO A 90 1.70 -7.82 20.41
N ASN A 91 2.77 -8.59 20.16
CA ASN A 91 3.86 -8.80 21.12
C ASN A 91 5.13 -7.99 20.79
N VAL A 92 5.01 -6.96 19.96
CA VAL A 92 6.13 -6.10 19.57
C VAL A 92 5.79 -4.65 19.85
N ASN A 93 6.56 -4.02 20.73
CA ASN A 93 6.43 -2.60 21.06
C ASN A 93 6.60 -1.74 19.81
N ASN A 94 5.84 -0.65 19.72
CA ASN A 94 5.90 0.33 18.62
C ASN A 94 5.74 -0.29 17.22
N SER A 95 4.96 -1.38 17.10
CA SER A 95 4.75 -2.08 15.82
C SER A 95 3.52 -1.61 15.03
N ARG A 96 2.82 -0.58 15.51
CA ARG A 96 1.62 -0.05 14.88
C ARG A 96 1.99 0.90 13.74
N PHE A 97 1.52 0.59 12.54
CA PHE A 97 1.68 1.44 11.35
C PHE A 97 0.32 1.78 10.76
N THR A 98 0.06 3.06 10.57
CA THR A 98 -1.18 3.56 9.98
C THR A 98 -1.05 3.59 8.46
N ILE A 99 -2.06 3.04 7.76
CA ILE A 99 -2.20 3.16 6.31
C ILE A 99 -3.61 3.65 5.98
N ARG A 100 -3.71 4.55 5.00
CA ARG A 100 -4.94 5.25 4.64
C ARG A 100 -5.38 4.91 3.23
N ARG A 101 -6.69 4.84 3.02
CA ARG A 101 -7.28 4.53 1.73
C ARG A 101 -6.95 5.63 0.73
N SER A 102 -6.29 5.24 -0.35
CA SER A 102 -5.83 6.14 -1.44
C SER A 102 -6.67 5.99 -2.70
N SER A 103 -7.33 4.85 -2.91
CA SER A 103 -8.26 4.63 -4.03
C SER A 103 -9.40 3.69 -3.66
N SER A 104 -10.55 3.86 -4.31
CA SER A 104 -11.67 2.93 -4.26
C SER A 104 -11.48 1.66 -5.07
N ASP A 105 -10.44 1.59 -5.90
CA ASP A 105 -10.16 0.42 -6.72
C ASP A 105 -9.75 -0.76 -5.85
N ALA A 106 -10.68 -1.72 -5.72
CA ALA A 106 -10.49 -2.99 -5.03
C ALA A 106 -9.63 -4.00 -5.83
N THR A 107 -9.19 -3.60 -7.03
CA THR A 107 -8.33 -4.39 -7.91
C THR A 107 -6.89 -3.99 -7.63
N ALA A 108 -6.09 -4.89 -7.07
CA ALA A 108 -4.64 -4.69 -7.02
C ALA A 108 -4.14 -4.37 -8.43
N ASN A 109 -3.33 -3.32 -8.58
CA ASN A 109 -2.69 -3.04 -9.86
C ASN A 109 -1.55 -4.03 -10.11
N ASN A 110 -1.89 -5.31 -10.09
CA ASN A 110 -1.02 -6.45 -10.30
C ASN A 110 -0.33 -6.33 -11.67
N GLU A 111 -1.01 -5.72 -12.65
CA GLU A 111 -0.41 -5.43 -13.95
C GLU A 111 0.68 -4.36 -13.88
N GLN A 112 0.44 -3.22 -13.21
CA GLN A 112 1.47 -2.21 -12.98
C GLN A 112 2.66 -2.81 -12.25
N PHE A 113 2.41 -3.55 -11.15
CA PHE A 113 3.49 -4.19 -10.41
C PHE A 113 4.26 -5.15 -11.32
N LYS A 114 3.59 -6.13 -11.95
CA LYS A 114 4.25 -7.11 -12.84
C LYS A 114 5.06 -6.43 -13.93
N ARG A 115 4.50 -5.41 -14.59
CA ARG A 115 5.15 -4.66 -15.66
C ARG A 115 6.42 -3.96 -15.19
N TYR A 116 6.30 -3.12 -14.16
CA TYR A 116 7.43 -2.30 -13.73
C TYR A 116 8.43 -3.05 -12.86
N PHE A 117 8.01 -4.11 -12.17
CA PHE A 117 8.91 -5.05 -11.51
C PHE A 117 9.76 -5.81 -12.53
N ALA A 118 9.15 -6.34 -13.59
CA ALA A 118 9.91 -6.97 -14.68
C ALA A 118 10.90 -5.99 -15.33
N LEU A 119 10.51 -4.71 -15.48
CA LEU A 119 11.40 -3.66 -15.96
C LEU A 119 12.55 -3.37 -14.98
N ALA A 120 12.28 -3.36 -13.68
CA ALA A 120 13.31 -3.20 -12.65
C ALA A 120 14.33 -4.34 -12.71
N GLU A 121 13.86 -5.59 -12.82
CA GLU A 121 14.75 -6.75 -12.99
C GLU A 121 15.55 -6.70 -14.30
N HIS A 122 14.96 -6.20 -15.39
CA HIS A 122 15.69 -5.94 -16.64
C HIS A 122 16.85 -4.95 -16.44
N TYR A 123 16.63 -3.84 -15.73
CA TYR A 123 17.69 -2.88 -15.43
C TYR A 123 18.74 -3.43 -14.45
N LYS A 124 18.34 -4.25 -13.47
CA LYS A 124 19.28 -4.97 -12.60
C LYS A 124 20.18 -5.91 -13.39
N ALA A 125 19.65 -6.61 -14.40
CA ALA A 125 20.46 -7.42 -15.29
C ALA A 125 21.47 -6.57 -16.09
N LYS A 126 21.07 -5.37 -16.55
CA LYS A 126 21.98 -4.42 -17.22
C LYS A 126 23.14 -3.96 -16.36
N MET A 127 22.96 -3.82 -15.04
CA MET A 127 24.06 -3.51 -14.12
C MET A 127 25.20 -4.54 -14.20
N ILE A 128 24.87 -5.80 -14.52
CA ILE A 128 25.83 -6.91 -14.63
C ILE A 128 26.47 -6.93 -16.03
N SER A 129 25.65 -6.80 -17.09
CA SER A 129 26.11 -6.92 -18.48
C SER A 129 26.80 -5.67 -19.00
N ASP A 130 26.48 -4.49 -18.46
CA ASP A 130 27.05 -3.19 -18.83
C ASP A 130 27.61 -2.50 -17.59
N LYS A 131 28.81 -2.92 -17.20
CA LYS A 131 29.47 -2.47 -15.97
C LYS A 131 29.86 -1.00 -16.00
N LYS A 132 30.07 -0.42 -17.20
CA LYS A 132 30.48 0.97 -17.36
C LYS A 132 29.38 1.91 -16.84
N ASP A 133 28.14 1.58 -17.17
CA ASP A 133 26.96 2.37 -16.80
C ASP A 133 26.15 1.70 -15.67
N ALA A 134 26.78 0.83 -14.87
CA ALA A 134 26.10 0.10 -13.79
C ALA A 134 25.39 1.03 -12.79
N GLN A 135 25.99 2.19 -12.49
CA GLN A 135 25.35 3.18 -11.62
C GLN A 135 24.07 3.76 -12.26
N LEU A 136 24.10 4.08 -13.55
CA LEU A 136 22.92 4.52 -14.30
C LEU A 136 21.83 3.45 -14.27
N TRP A 137 22.19 2.19 -14.55
CA TRP A 137 21.23 1.08 -14.53
C TRP A 137 20.63 0.84 -13.15
N SER A 138 21.39 1.10 -12.07
CA SER A 138 20.85 1.02 -10.71
C SER A 138 19.77 2.08 -10.44
N PHE A 139 19.94 3.30 -10.94
CA PHE A 139 18.92 4.35 -10.82
C PHE A 139 17.66 4.03 -11.63
N CYS A 140 17.82 3.52 -12.86
CA CYS A 140 16.70 3.09 -13.68
C CYS A 140 15.94 1.92 -13.05
N ALA A 141 16.65 0.95 -12.47
CA ALA A 141 16.05 -0.13 -11.70
C ALA A 141 15.26 0.39 -10.50
N ALA A 142 15.83 1.36 -9.76
CA ALA A 142 15.17 1.96 -8.61
C ALA A 142 13.88 2.72 -8.98
N ALA A 143 13.91 3.51 -10.06
CA ALA A 143 12.70 4.18 -10.57
C ALA A 143 11.62 3.18 -11.03
N ALA A 144 12.01 2.13 -11.77
CA ALA A 144 11.07 1.10 -12.19
C ALA A 144 10.47 0.36 -10.98
N MET A 145 11.29 0.03 -9.97
CA MET A 145 10.81 -0.60 -8.73
C MET A 145 9.84 0.32 -7.99
N ALA A 146 10.17 1.60 -7.83
CA ALA A 146 9.27 2.58 -7.22
C ALA A 146 7.92 2.64 -7.95
N ARG A 147 7.93 2.67 -9.28
CA ARG A 147 6.72 2.69 -10.10
C ARG A 147 5.86 1.43 -9.97
N SER A 148 6.47 0.32 -9.57
CA SER A 148 5.79 -0.95 -9.36
C SER A 148 5.00 -0.99 -8.05
N SER A 149 5.42 -0.24 -7.03
CA SER A 149 4.92 -0.38 -5.65
C SER A 149 4.35 0.89 -5.02
N MET A 150 4.72 2.07 -5.52
CA MET A 150 4.24 3.37 -5.01
C MET A 150 2.99 3.81 -5.76
N ASN A 151 2.21 4.68 -5.13
CA ASN A 151 1.14 5.41 -5.82
C ASN A 151 1.75 6.45 -6.80
N GLU A 152 0.91 7.11 -7.59
CA GLU A 152 1.37 8.05 -8.62
C GLU A 152 2.15 9.24 -8.04
N GLU A 153 1.67 9.82 -6.93
CA GLU A 153 2.30 10.96 -6.27
C GLU A 153 3.67 10.61 -5.67
N GLY A 154 3.74 9.54 -4.88
CA GLY A 154 4.98 9.05 -4.28
C GLY A 154 6.01 8.62 -5.33
N PHE A 155 5.54 7.98 -6.41
CA PHE A 155 6.39 7.69 -7.56
C PHE A 155 6.92 8.98 -8.21
N ALA A 156 6.08 10.00 -8.42
CA ALA A 156 6.49 11.24 -9.07
C ALA A 156 7.59 11.97 -8.28
N ASP A 157 7.43 12.09 -6.96
CA ASP A 157 8.45 12.68 -6.08
C ASP A 157 9.76 11.87 -6.12
N TYR A 158 9.67 10.54 -5.98
CA TYR A 158 10.84 9.67 -6.02
C TYR A 158 11.56 9.73 -7.38
N ALA A 159 10.82 9.59 -8.48
CA ALA A 159 11.37 9.60 -9.83
C ALA A 159 12.00 10.94 -10.20
N SER A 160 11.51 12.06 -9.67
CA SER A 160 12.13 13.38 -9.82
C SER A 160 13.54 13.40 -9.22
N LYS A 161 13.71 12.86 -8.00
CA LYS A 161 15.02 12.76 -7.33
C LYS A 161 15.98 11.82 -8.07
N VAL A 162 15.46 10.70 -8.58
CA VAL A 162 16.24 9.79 -9.42
C VAL A 162 16.67 10.48 -10.72
N ALA A 163 15.76 11.18 -11.40
CA ALA A 163 16.04 11.89 -12.65
C ALA A 163 17.13 12.95 -12.46
N SER A 164 17.05 13.77 -11.40
CA SER A 164 18.11 14.71 -11.03
C SER A 164 19.45 14.03 -10.81
N SER A 165 19.47 12.90 -10.07
CA SER A 165 20.69 12.13 -9.83
C SER A 165 21.30 11.57 -11.12
N VAL A 166 20.47 11.06 -12.03
CA VAL A 166 20.91 10.55 -13.32
C VAL A 166 21.49 11.66 -14.20
N LYS A 167 20.90 12.86 -14.20
CA LYS A 167 21.42 14.04 -14.93
C LYS A 167 22.82 14.48 -14.48
N LEU A 168 23.26 14.09 -13.29
CA LEU A 168 24.61 14.38 -12.79
C LEU A 168 25.67 13.42 -13.37
N ILE A 169 25.28 12.21 -13.78
CA ILE A 169 26.21 11.16 -14.21
C ILE A 169 26.20 10.90 -15.72
N ILE A 170 25.20 11.38 -16.45
CA ILE A 170 25.12 11.19 -17.92
C ILE A 170 25.59 12.42 -18.69
N VAL A 171 26.17 12.16 -19.87
CA VAL A 171 26.63 13.21 -20.80
C VAL A 171 25.46 13.84 -21.54
N ASN A 172 24.59 13.03 -22.14
CA ASN A 172 23.45 13.53 -22.90
C ASN A 172 22.22 13.70 -22.01
N LYS A 173 21.99 14.93 -21.53
CA LYS A 173 20.86 15.25 -20.64
C LYS A 173 19.54 15.49 -21.36
N SER A 174 19.54 15.59 -22.70
CA SER A 174 18.32 15.87 -23.47
C SER A 174 17.41 14.64 -23.61
N LYS A 175 17.95 13.44 -23.34
CA LYS A 175 17.21 12.18 -23.42
C LYS A 175 17.37 11.37 -22.14
N CYS A 176 16.26 10.86 -21.61
CA CYS A 176 16.32 9.95 -20.47
C CYS A 176 16.82 8.57 -20.94
N PRO A 177 17.83 7.98 -20.28
CA PRO A 177 18.29 6.64 -20.63
C PRO A 177 17.29 5.51 -20.32
N CYS A 178 16.23 5.79 -19.56
CA CYS A 178 15.20 4.84 -19.16
C CYS A 178 13.80 5.49 -19.11
N GLU A 179 13.32 5.97 -20.27
CA GLU A 179 11.99 6.60 -20.43
C GLU A 179 10.81 5.69 -20.05
N ASP A 180 11.03 4.37 -20.13
CA ASP A 180 10.06 3.35 -19.71
C ASP A 180 9.93 3.27 -18.17
N ALA A 181 10.98 3.62 -17.43
CA ALA A 181 10.97 3.71 -15.97
C ALA A 181 10.62 5.13 -15.48
N ILE A 182 11.22 6.16 -16.08
CA ILE A 182 11.06 7.57 -15.73
C ILE A 182 10.34 8.29 -16.88
N PRO A 183 9.05 8.66 -16.71
CA PRO A 183 8.31 9.41 -17.71
C PRO A 183 9.03 10.67 -18.18
N THR A 184 8.95 10.97 -19.47
CA THR A 184 9.58 12.14 -20.10
C THR A 184 9.21 13.46 -19.41
N ALA A 185 7.97 13.61 -18.94
CA ALA A 185 7.54 14.80 -18.21
C ALA A 185 8.35 15.02 -16.92
N ILE A 186 8.58 13.95 -16.14
CA ILE A 186 9.38 14.00 -14.91
C ILE A 186 10.85 14.27 -15.26
N TRP A 187 11.38 13.57 -16.27
CA TRP A 187 12.75 13.78 -16.74
C TRP A 187 13.02 15.24 -17.15
N SER A 188 12.12 15.83 -17.93
CA SER A 188 12.25 17.20 -18.41
C SER A 188 12.18 18.23 -17.29
N ALA A 189 11.37 17.98 -16.25
CA ALA A 189 11.21 18.88 -15.11
C ALA A 189 12.36 18.81 -14.08
N ALA A 190 13.03 17.65 -13.98
CA ALA A 190 14.12 17.45 -13.02
C ALA A 190 15.33 18.35 -13.33
N LYS A 191 16.03 18.81 -12.28
CA LYS A 191 17.21 19.69 -12.40
C LYS A 191 18.50 18.91 -12.26
#